data_AF-A0A0V0GFS2-F1
#
_entry.id   AF-A0A0V0GFS2-F1
#
_cell.length_a   1.000
_cell.length_b   1.000
_cell.length_c   1.000
_cell.angle_alpha   90.00
_cell.angle_beta   90.00
_cell.angle_gamma   90.00
#
_symmetry.space_group_name_H-M   'P 1'
#
loop_
_entity.id
_entity.type
_entity.pdbx_description
1 polymer ?
#
loop_
_entity_poly.entity_id
_entity_poly.type
_entity_poly.pdbx_seq_one_letter_code
_entity_poly.pdbx_strand_id
1 'polypeptide(L)' 'CFTAKTACAVLDVLGPPYCDPEGRHCQYYYDFPFSNISVNGLSVPEEQQSEYAWLKEREKPEDLTVAGALYSGPNLV' A
#
# COMPACT_ATOMS: atom_id res chain seq x y z
N CYS A 1 4.05 0.86 -3.39
CA CYS A 1 3.30 2.14 -3.37
C CYS A 1 3.27 2.69 -4.80
N PHE A 2 2.12 3.12 -5.32
CA PHE A 2 2.07 3.81 -6.62
C PHE A 2 2.44 5.28 -6.43
N THR A 3 3.33 5.79 -7.29
CA THR A 3 3.70 7.20 -7.29
C THR A 3 3.64 7.72 -8.72
N ALA A 4 2.56 8.43 -9.03
CA ALA A 4 2.38 9.07 -10.32
C ALA A 4 3.45 10.16 -10.53
N LYS A 5 4.28 10.02 -11.59
CA LYS A 5 5.24 11.07 -11.99
C LYS A 5 4.63 12.10 -12.96
N THR A 6 3.57 11.69 -13.64
CA THR A 6 2.72 12.50 -14.52
C THR A 6 1.26 12.10 -14.27
N ALA A 7 0.30 12.78 -14.91
CA ALA A 7 -1.08 12.29 -14.94
C ALA A 7 -1.10 10.84 -15.47
N CYS A 8 -1.80 9.96 -14.75
CA CYS A 8 -1.87 8.53 -15.05
C CYS A 8 -3.27 7.99 -14.77
N ALA A 9 -3.60 6.87 -15.40
CA ALA A 9 -4.79 6.09 -15.12
C ALA A 9 -4.37 4.66 -14.75
N VAL A 10 -5.01 4.10 -13.72
CA VAL A 10 -4.83 2.71 -13.31
C VAL A 10 -6.21 2.06 -13.30
N LEU A 11 -6.32 0.89 -13.92
CA LEU A 11 -7.52 0.05 -13.87
C LEU A 11 -7.19 -1.17 -13.03
N ASP A 12 -7.75 -1.24 -11.82
CA ASP A 12 -7.58 -2.36 -10.91
C ASP A 12 -8.84 -3.24 -10.88
N VAL A 13 -8.63 -4.56 -10.87
CA VAL A 13 -9.69 -5.56 -10.67
C VAL A 13 -9.40 -6.29 -9.35
N LEU A 14 -10.28 -6.11 -8.36
CA LEU A 14 -10.11 -6.70 -7.02
C LEU A 14 -11.01 -7.93 -6.86
N GLY A 15 -10.42 -9.06 -6.47
CA GLY A 15 -11.16 -10.32 -6.26
C GLY A 15 -10.65 -11.07 -5.02
N PRO A 16 -11.36 -11.04 -3.87
CA PRO A 16 -12.54 -10.21 -3.57
C PRO A 16 -12.18 -8.74 -3.30
N PRO A 17 -13.15 -7.81 -3.34
CA PRO A 17 -12.93 -6.42 -2.93
C PRO A 17 -12.69 -6.31 -1.42
N TYR A 18 -12.15 -5.16 -0.99
CA TYR A 18 -12.10 -4.78 0.41
C TYR A 18 -13.50 -4.82 1.04
N CYS A 19 -13.57 -5.20 2.32
CA CYS A 19 -14.82 -5.34 3.06
C CYS A 19 -14.52 -5.32 4.55
N ASP A 20 -14.79 -4.20 5.22
CA ASP A 20 -14.51 -4.04 6.64
C ASP A 20 -15.27 -5.04 7.53
N PRO A 21 -16.58 -5.31 7.32
CA PRO A 21 -17.29 -6.31 8.12
C PRO A 21 -16.74 -7.74 7.98
N GLU A 22 -16.08 -8.05 6.87
CA GLU A 22 -15.44 -9.35 6.60
C GLU A 22 -13.93 -9.34 6.92
N GLY A 23 -13.43 -8.29 7.58
CA GLY A 23 -12.02 -8.17 7.99
C GLY A 23 -11.03 -7.84 6.88
N ARG A 24 -11.51 -7.50 5.67
CA ARG A 24 -10.68 -7.10 4.53
C ARG A 24 -10.54 -5.58 4.45
N HIS A 25 -9.96 -5.00 5.50
CA HIS A 25 -9.68 -3.57 5.59
C HIS A 25 -8.53 -3.17 4.66
N CYS A 26 -8.52 -1.90 4.23
CA CYS A 26 -7.35 -1.30 3.59
C CYS A 26 -6.42 -0.71 4.66
N GLN A 27 -5.24 -1.29 4.85
CA GLN A 27 -4.25 -0.86 5.85
C GLN A 27 -3.08 -0.11 5.20
N TYR A 28 -2.66 0.99 5.83
CA TYR A 28 -1.52 1.80 5.40
C TYR A 28 -0.30 1.55 6.28
N TYR A 29 0.90 1.75 5.71
CA TYR A 29 2.17 1.49 6.39
C TYR A 29 3.17 2.63 6.14
N TYR A 30 4.00 2.91 7.14
CA TYR A 30 5.30 3.54 6.93
C TYR A 30 6.33 2.45 6.64
N ASP A 31 7.23 2.69 5.69
CA ASP A 31 8.40 1.87 5.44
C ASP A 31 9.67 2.50 6.00
N PHE A 32 10.52 1.67 6.58
CA PHE A 32 11.84 2.07 7.08
C PHE A 32 12.90 1.09 6.55
N PRO A 33 14.09 1.57 6.19
CA PRO A 33 15.22 0.70 5.85
C PRO A 33 15.45 -0.36 6.92
N PHE A 34 15.79 -1.59 6.51
CA PHE A 34 16.05 -2.68 7.45
C PHE A 34 17.08 -2.32 8.52
N SER A 35 18.14 -1.60 8.15
CA SER A 35 19.23 -1.18 9.02
C SER A 35 18.82 -0.20 10.13
N ASN A 36 17.64 0.43 10.06
CA ASN A 36 17.18 1.37 11.08
C ASN A 36 16.79 0.68 12.40
N ILE A 37 16.44 -0.61 12.37
CA ILE A 37 15.89 -1.32 13.53
C ILE A 37 16.63 -2.65 13.69
N SER A 38 17.31 -2.80 14.83
CA SER A 38 17.95 -4.05 15.22
C SER A 38 16.99 -4.87 16.08
N VAL A 39 16.68 -6.09 15.66
CA VAL A 39 15.82 -7.03 16.42
C VAL A 39 16.64 -8.25 16.83
N ASN A 40 16.64 -8.54 18.14
CA ASN A 40 17.37 -9.69 18.67
C ASN A 40 16.87 -10.99 18.04
N GLY A 41 17.81 -11.82 17.56
CA GLY A 41 17.51 -13.11 16.94
C GLY A 41 17.14 -13.05 15.46
N LEU A 42 17.08 -11.85 14.86
CA LEU A 42 16.96 -11.69 13.42
C LEU A 42 18.32 -11.34 12.82
N SER A 43 18.88 -12.26 12.03
CA SER A 43 20.13 -12.06 11.31
C SER A 43 19.90 -12.24 9.82
N VAL A 44 20.17 -11.18 9.06
CA VAL A 44 20.09 -11.17 7.60
C VAL A 44 21.48 -10.78 7.08
N PRO A 45 22.06 -11.51 6.10
CA PRO A 45 23.33 -11.15 5.49
C PRO A 45 23.31 -9.69 5.01
N GLU A 46 24.39 -8.93 5.25
CA GLU A 46 24.44 -7.49 4.94
C GLU A 46 24.06 -7.18 3.49
N GLU A 47 24.51 -8.01 2.55
CA GLU A 47 24.22 -7.92 1.13
C GLU A 47 22.73 -8.01 0.78
N GLN A 48 21.92 -8.62 1.64
CA GLN A 48 20.47 -8.77 1.43
C GLN A 48 19.66 -7.73 2.21
N GLN A 49 20.25 -7.01 3.17
CA GLN A 49 19.51 -6.10 4.04
C GLN A 49 18.82 -4.96 3.28
N SER A 50 19.39 -4.52 2.15
CA SER A 50 18.79 -3.48 1.31
C SER A 50 17.50 -3.93 0.60
N GLU A 51 17.22 -5.22 0.55
CA GLU A 51 16.01 -5.79 -0.05
C GLU A 51 14.84 -5.84 0.93
N TYR A 52 15.11 -5.63 2.22
CA TYR A 52 14.11 -5.66 3.29
C TYR A 52 13.79 -4.27 3.82
N ALA A 53 12.57 -4.14 4.31
CA ALA A 53 12.10 -2.95 5.01
C ALA A 53 11.24 -3.34 6.21
N TRP A 54 11.27 -2.51 7.24
CA TRP A 54 10.33 -2.59 8.36
C TRP A 54 9.06 -1.82 8.01
N LEU A 55 7.91 -2.46 8.20
CA LEU A 55 6.62 -1.82 8.00
C LEU A 55 5.95 -1.56 9.35
N LYS A 56 5.54 -0.31 9.58
CA LYS A 56 4.75 0.07 10.74
C LYS A 56 3.38 0.53 10.28
N GLU A 57 2.34 -0.11 10.81
CA GLU A 57 0.96 0.32 10.57
C GLU A 57 0.77 1.79 10.94
N ARG A 58 -0.05 2.46 10.13
CA ARG A 58 -0.45 3.85 10.34
C ARG A 58 -1.89 4.04 9.91
N GLU A 59 -2.49 5.08 10.44
CA GLU A 59 -3.74 5.60 9.91
C GLU A 59 -3.56 6.11 8.47
N LYS A 60 -4.70 6.20 7.77
CA LYS A 60 -4.76 6.80 6.44
C LYS A 60 -4.06 8.17 6.45
N PRO A 61 -3.11 8.42 5.53
CA PRO A 61 -2.47 9.73 5.42
C PRO A 61 -3.48 10.86 5.17
N GLU A 62 -3.32 12.00 5.85
CA GLU A 62 -4.19 13.18 5.69
C GLU A 62 -4.11 13.78 4.28
N ASP A 63 -2.94 13.68 3.64
CA ASP A 63 -2.67 14.12 2.27
C ASP A 63 -3.19 13.14 1.20
N LEU A 64 -3.69 11.96 1.59
CA LEU A 64 -4.29 11.00 0.68
C LEU A 64 -5.80 11.26 0.54
N THR A 65 -6.17 11.98 -0.51
CA THR A 65 -7.58 12.21 -0.86
C THR A 65 -8.04 11.24 -1.96
N VAL A 66 -9.21 10.63 -1.77
CA VAL A 66 -9.89 9.83 -2.80
C VAL A 66 -11.25 10.47 -3.05
N ALA A 67 -11.44 11.00 -4.25
CA ALA A 67 -12.71 11.58 -4.68
C ALA A 67 -13.42 10.57 -5.59
N GLY A 68 -14.54 10.03 -5.12
CA GLY A 68 -15.38 9.15 -5.93
C GLY A 68 -16.07 9.93 -7.05
N ALA A 69 -16.16 9.32 -8.23
CA ALA A 69 -16.93 9.83 -9.36
C ALA A 69 -17.81 8.72 -9.93
N LEU A 70 -18.99 9.09 -10.44
CA LEU A 70 -19.83 8.16 -11.17
C LEU A 70 -19.18 7.84 -12.51
N TYR A 71 -19.17 6.56 -12.88
CA TYR A 71 -18.66 6.12 -14.17
C TYR A 71 -19.52 6.69 -15.30
N SER A 72 -18.87 7.39 -16.23
CA SER A 72 -19.50 8.10 -17.36
C SER A 72 -19.11 7.52 -18.73
N GLY A 73 -18.52 6.33 -18.74
CA GLY A 73 -18.14 5.63 -19.97
C GLY A 73 -19.29 4.85 -20.60
N PRO A 74 -18.99 3.96 -21.57
CA PRO A 74 -19.97 3.08 -22.19
C PRO A 74 -20.70 2.19 -21.19
N ASN A 75 -21.89 1.70 -21.53
CA ASN A 75 -22.62 0.80 -20.64
C ASN A 75 -21.81 -0.45 -20.29
N LEU A 76 -21.82 -0.79 -19.00
CA LEU A 76 -21.37 -2.09 -18.51
C LEU A 76 -22.53 -3.09 -18.71
N VAL A 77 -22.25 -4.22 -19.35
CA VAL A 77 -23.23 -5.28 -19.70
C VAL A 77 -22.96 -6.52 -18.86
#